data_AF-A0A4Y7T8K8-F1
#
_entry.id   AF-A0A4Y7T8K8-F1
#
_cell.length_a   1.000
_cell.length_b   1.000
_cell.length_c   1.000
_cell.angle_alpha   90.00
_cell.angle_beta   90.00
_cell.angle_gamma   90.00
#
_symmetry.space_group_name_H-M   'P 1'
#
loop_
_entity.id
_entity.type
_entity.pdbx_description
1 polymer ?
#
loop_
_entity_poly.entity_id
_entity_poly.type
_entity_poly.pdbx_seq_one_letter_code
_entity_poly.pdbx_strand_id
1 'polypeptide(L)'
;MMGGHTVIQLTENFRLNPDLGEFVATIYSRQFKPQKAQSRSLAPKLTGIVHMSEANKGTHDLGVNRNVLRTVQVFLLGLSDVMLRRPQSVLKPPRFSGLKMPIAEMEDSPTDPNHQPVSLSLLRLRTWSSTVGQQFGYETHVHGEAALTASLVAALRYCTPDDDIFVATPHRVQREAVKTALARLKRPDQPLEDRFERLGVGEQNGYLQNVTVDTVERLQGSEASFVICLFSLPELHSADLGFLLGRRRLNVAISRAKTLCILITSTQVLCPPVSVFANEETGKGYAFLKAYEDRAWSYDVSVDVGAL
;
A
#
# COMPACT_ATOMS: atom_id res chain seq x y z
N MET A 1 -23.99 -37.35 18.87
CA MET A 1 -22.95 -37.44 17.82
C MET A 1 -22.38 -36.05 17.63
N MET A 2 -21.14 -35.84 18.07
CA MET A 2 -20.46 -34.54 18.03
C MET A 2 -19.99 -34.25 16.61
N GLY A 3 -20.54 -33.21 15.98
CA GLY A 3 -20.03 -32.66 14.74
C GLY A 3 -18.68 -32.00 15.00
N GLY A 4 -17.62 -32.56 14.44
CA GLY A 4 -16.27 -32.04 14.55
C GLY A 4 -16.19 -30.63 13.96
N HIS A 5 -15.98 -29.64 14.82
CA HIS A 5 -15.51 -28.33 14.42
C HIS A 5 -14.13 -28.52 13.77
N THR A 6 -14.08 -28.45 12.45
CA THR A 6 -12.83 -28.42 11.70
C THR A 6 -12.07 -27.19 12.16
N VAL A 7 -11.07 -27.39 13.00
CA VAL A 7 -10.12 -26.37 13.40
C VAL A 7 -9.37 -25.99 12.13
N ILE A 8 -9.75 -24.86 11.52
CA ILE A 8 -8.90 -24.21 10.51
C ILE A 8 -7.69 -23.73 11.30
N GLN A 9 -6.65 -24.54 11.28
CA GLN A 9 -5.35 -24.24 11.82
C GLN A 9 -4.85 -22.97 11.14
N LEU A 10 -4.86 -21.85 11.87
CA LEU A 10 -4.12 -20.65 11.51
C LEU A 10 -2.63 -21.03 11.52
N THR A 11 -2.14 -21.61 10.43
CA THR A 11 -0.72 -21.92 10.18
C THR A 11 0.09 -20.66 9.89
N GLU A 12 -0.54 -19.49 9.85
CA GLU A 12 0.13 -18.21 9.68
C GLU A 12 0.43 -17.63 11.06
N ASN A 13 1.70 -17.68 11.46
CA ASN A 13 2.22 -16.95 12.62
C ASN A 13 2.19 -15.44 12.31
N PHE A 14 1.01 -14.83 12.40
CA PHE A 14 0.82 -13.40 12.18
C PHE A 14 1.55 -12.61 13.27
N ARG A 15 2.54 -11.79 12.87
CA ARG A 15 3.24 -10.86 13.77
C ARG A 15 2.79 -9.43 13.48
N LEU A 16 1.56 -9.12 13.88
CA LEU A 16 0.91 -7.83 13.59
C LEU A 16 1.12 -6.82 14.73
N ASN A 17 1.04 -5.54 14.37
CA ASN A 17 0.88 -4.46 15.35
C ASN A 17 -0.57 -4.38 15.86
N PRO A 18 -0.85 -3.68 16.97
CA PRO A 18 -2.20 -3.67 17.57
C PRO A 18 -3.31 -3.24 16.60
N ASP A 19 -3.08 -2.17 15.83
CA ASP A 19 -4.03 -1.59 14.87
C ASP A 19 -4.34 -2.57 13.71
N LEU A 20 -3.31 -3.18 13.12
CA LEU A 20 -3.46 -4.23 12.11
C LEU A 20 -4.11 -5.50 12.68
N GLY A 21 -3.75 -5.88 13.91
CA GLY A 21 -4.31 -7.05 14.60
C GLY A 21 -5.80 -6.88 14.87
N GLU A 22 -6.22 -5.72 15.35
CA GLU A 22 -7.63 -5.37 15.55
C GLU A 22 -8.41 -5.38 14.23
N PHE A 23 -7.84 -4.81 13.17
CA PHE A 23 -8.45 -4.85 11.85
C PHE A 23 -8.64 -6.29 11.36
N VAL A 24 -7.58 -7.10 11.37
CA VAL A 24 -7.63 -8.49 10.90
C VAL A 24 -8.56 -9.35 11.77
N ALA A 25 -8.66 -9.08 13.08
CA ALA A 25 -9.61 -9.75 13.97
C ALA A 25 -11.09 -9.61 13.55
N THR A 26 -11.44 -8.63 12.71
CA THR A 26 -12.84 -8.52 12.23
C THR A 26 -13.32 -9.71 11.39
N ILE A 27 -12.40 -10.48 10.82
CA ILE A 27 -12.73 -11.65 9.99
C ILE A 27 -12.28 -12.97 10.62
N TYR A 28 -11.70 -12.92 11.83
CA TYR A 28 -11.26 -14.09 12.59
C TYR A 28 -11.94 -14.13 13.96
N SER A 29 -12.37 -15.32 14.39
CA SER A 29 -13.06 -15.49 15.69
C SER A 29 -12.15 -15.32 16.92
N ARG A 30 -10.83 -15.19 16.74
CA ARG A 30 -9.84 -15.11 17.81
C ARG A 30 -9.19 -13.74 17.84
N GLN A 31 -9.08 -13.17 19.03
CA GLN A 31 -8.28 -11.97 19.26
C GLN A 31 -6.79 -12.29 19.05
N PHE A 32 -6.10 -11.41 18.32
CA PHE A 32 -4.66 -11.51 18.11
C PHE A 32 -3.93 -10.83 19.26
N LYS A 33 -2.88 -11.48 19.79
CA LYS A 33 -1.93 -10.81 20.67
C LYS A 33 -0.96 -10.01 19.80
N PRO A 34 -0.84 -8.67 19.97
CA PRO A 34 0.13 -7.88 19.23
C PRO A 34 1.54 -8.40 19.49
N GLN A 35 2.33 -8.54 18.44
CA GLN A 35 3.73 -9.02 18.56
C GLN A 35 4.75 -7.98 18.07
N LYS A 36 4.27 -6.83 17.56
CA LYS A 36 5.10 -5.73 17.06
C LYS A 36 4.47 -4.38 17.40
N ALA A 37 5.29 -3.34 17.52
CA ALA A 37 4.83 -1.96 17.64
C ALA A 37 5.31 -1.16 16.42
N GLN A 38 4.47 -0.27 15.91
CA GLN A 38 4.90 0.69 14.89
C GLN A 38 6.03 1.55 15.46
N SER A 39 7.16 1.63 14.74
CA SER A 39 8.29 2.44 15.20
C SER A 39 7.88 3.91 15.26
N ARG A 40 8.06 4.52 16.43
CA ARG A 40 7.78 5.95 16.68
C ARG A 40 8.63 6.88 15.81
N SER A 41 9.73 6.34 15.25
CA SER A 41 10.60 7.06 14.32
C SER A 41 10.00 7.24 12.92
N LEU A 42 8.91 6.55 12.58
CA LEU A 42 8.35 6.60 11.23
C LEU A 42 7.90 8.02 10.85
N ALA A 43 7.15 8.70 11.70
CA ALA A 43 6.62 10.02 11.35
C ALA A 43 7.72 11.07 11.11
N PRO A 44 8.73 11.22 12.00
CA PRO A 44 9.89 12.08 11.72
C PRO A 44 10.62 11.69 10.42
N LYS A 45 10.79 10.39 10.13
CA LYS A 45 11.41 9.92 8.88
C LYS A 45 10.60 10.34 7.65
N LEU A 46 9.26 10.19 7.69
CA LEU A 46 8.37 10.62 6.60
C LEU A 46 8.37 12.14 6.40
N THR A 47 8.54 12.94 7.46
CA THR A 47 8.71 14.40 7.34
C THR A 47 9.91 14.76 6.46
N GLY A 48 10.97 13.93 6.47
CA GLY A 48 12.18 14.14 5.67
C GLY A 48 11.93 14.22 4.16
N ILE A 49 10.77 13.74 3.67
CA ILE A 49 10.42 13.76 2.25
C ILE A 49 10.40 15.16 1.63
N VAL A 50 10.22 16.23 2.43
CA VAL A 50 10.29 17.63 1.94
C VAL A 50 11.62 17.88 1.23
N HIS A 51 12.71 17.35 1.77
CA HIS A 51 14.06 17.54 1.26
C HIS A 51 14.38 16.69 0.03
N MET A 52 13.54 15.70 -0.30
CA MET A 52 13.70 14.89 -1.51
C MET A 52 13.62 15.73 -2.79
N SER A 53 12.83 16.82 -2.77
CA SER A 53 12.72 17.75 -3.91
C SER A 53 13.92 18.71 -4.01
N GLU A 54 14.57 19.02 -2.89
CA GLU A 54 15.71 19.94 -2.81
C GLU A 54 17.03 19.24 -3.15
N ALA A 55 17.20 18.00 -2.71
CA ALA A 55 18.34 17.14 -3.09
C ALA A 55 18.44 16.95 -4.61
N ASN A 56 17.32 17.02 -5.33
CA ASN A 56 17.23 16.85 -6.78
C ASN A 56 17.44 18.15 -7.60
N LYS A 57 17.70 19.31 -6.96
CA LYS A 57 18.00 20.56 -7.67
C LYS A 57 19.38 20.58 -8.33
N GLY A 58 20.28 19.65 -7.94
CA GLY A 58 21.65 19.55 -8.45
C GLY A 58 21.84 18.56 -9.60
N THR A 59 21.34 17.33 -9.49
CA THR A 59 21.72 16.26 -10.43
C THR A 59 20.75 15.08 -10.32
N HIS A 60 20.36 14.54 -11.48
CA HIS A 60 19.63 13.27 -11.72
C HIS A 60 18.11 13.23 -11.47
N ASP A 61 17.37 13.22 -12.58
CA ASP A 61 15.97 12.78 -12.66
C ASP A 61 15.83 11.34 -12.09
N LEU A 62 15.02 11.17 -11.05
CA LEU A 62 14.73 9.88 -10.38
C LEU A 62 14.08 8.84 -11.31
N GLY A 63 13.67 9.21 -12.53
CA GLY A 63 13.00 8.30 -13.46
C GLY A 63 11.53 8.07 -13.11
N VAL A 64 10.93 8.98 -12.32
CA VAL A 64 9.50 9.02 -11.98
C VAL A 64 8.86 10.31 -12.47
N ASN A 65 7.57 10.24 -12.80
CA ASN A 65 6.81 11.43 -13.16
C ASN A 65 6.72 12.40 -11.96
N ARG A 66 7.13 13.66 -12.17
CA ARG A 66 7.23 14.68 -11.11
C ARG A 66 5.87 15.02 -10.47
N ASN A 67 4.79 15.02 -11.24
CA ASN A 67 3.45 15.32 -10.73
C ASN A 67 2.95 14.18 -9.84
N VAL A 68 3.20 12.94 -10.26
CA VAL A 68 2.88 11.75 -9.46
C VAL A 68 3.71 11.72 -8.17
N LEU A 69 5.01 11.99 -8.27
CA LEU A 69 5.88 12.07 -7.09
C LEU A 69 5.42 13.14 -6.11
N ARG A 70 5.08 14.35 -6.59
CA ARG A 70 4.56 15.43 -5.72
C ARG A 70 3.29 14.99 -4.99
N THR A 71 2.41 14.27 -5.68
CA THR A 71 1.17 13.76 -5.08
C THR A 71 1.45 12.74 -3.98
N VAL A 72 2.43 11.86 -4.19
CA VAL A 72 2.93 10.93 -3.15
C VAL A 72 3.54 11.67 -1.96
N GLN A 73 4.34 12.71 -2.20
CA GLN A 73 4.96 13.51 -1.14
C GLN A 73 3.90 14.16 -0.25
N VAL A 74 2.88 14.78 -0.87
CA VAL A 74 1.74 15.37 -0.15
C VAL A 74 1.02 14.32 0.70
N PHE A 75 0.79 13.12 0.16
CA PHE A 75 0.18 12.03 0.91
C PHE A 75 1.02 11.57 2.12
N LEU A 76 2.31 11.30 1.92
CA LEU A 76 3.20 10.83 3.00
C LEU A 76 3.43 11.90 4.07
N LEU A 77 3.49 13.18 3.70
CA LEU A 77 3.53 14.30 4.65
C LEU A 77 2.24 14.38 5.46
N GLY A 78 1.09 14.22 4.82
CA GLY A 78 -0.19 14.15 5.52
C GLY A 78 -0.22 13.01 6.54
N LEU A 79 0.32 11.83 6.20
CA LEU A 79 0.42 10.70 7.14
C LEU A 79 1.34 11.03 8.31
N SER A 80 2.49 11.64 8.03
CA SER A 80 3.41 12.12 9.06
C SER A 80 2.74 13.10 10.02
N ASP A 81 2.02 14.09 9.50
CA ASP A 81 1.33 15.08 10.31
C ASP A 81 0.25 14.44 11.18
N VAL A 82 -0.54 13.51 10.63
CA VAL A 82 -1.49 12.71 11.42
C VAL A 82 -0.78 11.96 12.55
N MET A 83 0.32 11.26 12.24
CA MET A 83 1.06 10.48 13.23
C MET A 83 1.68 11.36 14.34
N LEU A 84 1.99 12.62 14.04
CA LEU A 84 2.49 13.64 14.97
C LEU A 84 1.37 14.49 15.59
N ARG A 85 0.10 14.14 15.35
CA ARG A 85 -1.10 14.90 15.78
C ARG A 85 -1.09 16.37 15.38
N ARG A 86 -0.44 16.69 14.25
CA ARG A 86 -0.43 18.03 13.66
C ARG A 86 -1.70 18.24 12.84
N PRO A 87 -2.28 19.45 12.84
CA PRO A 87 -3.40 19.79 11.98
C PRO A 87 -3.05 19.61 10.50
N GLN A 88 -3.89 18.91 9.75
CA GLN A 88 -3.75 18.71 8.31
C GLN A 88 -5.14 18.60 7.66
N SER A 89 -5.24 19.00 6.40
CA SER A 89 -6.50 18.97 5.62
C SER A 89 -6.41 18.13 4.33
N VAL A 90 -5.31 17.40 4.17
CA VAL A 90 -4.97 16.61 2.99
C VAL A 90 -5.64 15.25 3.04
N LEU A 91 -5.47 14.53 4.15
CA LEU A 91 -6.03 13.19 4.36
C LEU A 91 -7.40 13.27 5.00
N LYS A 92 -8.33 12.48 4.46
CA LYS A 92 -9.64 12.24 5.05
C LYS A 92 -9.49 11.28 6.23
N PRO A 93 -10.04 11.61 7.41
CA PRO A 93 -9.95 10.75 8.58
C PRO A 93 -10.76 9.45 8.42
N PRO A 94 -10.41 8.41 9.19
CA PRO A 94 -11.23 7.21 9.33
C PRO A 94 -12.66 7.54 9.77
N ARG A 95 -13.64 6.79 9.27
CA ARG A 95 -15.05 6.89 9.68
C ARG A 95 -15.33 6.16 10.99
N PHE A 96 -14.60 5.07 11.24
CA PHE A 96 -14.61 4.35 12.50
C PHE A 96 -13.33 4.64 13.26
N SER A 97 -13.45 5.45 14.32
CA SER A 97 -12.44 5.62 15.35
C SER A 97 -12.99 5.06 16.66
N GLY A 98 -12.92 3.74 16.85
CA GLY A 98 -13.34 3.15 18.12
C GLY A 98 -13.51 1.64 18.15
N LEU A 99 -12.56 0.95 18.79
CA LEU A 99 -12.77 0.50 20.16
C LEU A 99 -11.69 1.18 21.02
N LYS A 100 -12.08 1.82 22.12
CA LYS A 100 -11.11 2.17 23.16
C LYS A 100 -10.44 0.87 23.55
N MET A 101 -9.12 0.76 23.37
CA MET A 101 -8.33 -0.29 24.01
C MET A 101 -8.78 -0.36 25.47
N PRO A 102 -9.13 -1.54 26.02
CA PRO A 102 -9.12 -1.70 27.46
C PRO A 102 -7.72 -1.27 27.90
N ILE A 103 -7.66 -0.25 28.75
CA ILE A 103 -6.41 0.28 29.32
C ILE A 103 -5.70 -0.79 30.20
N ALA A 104 -6.34 -1.94 30.40
CA ALA A 104 -5.76 -3.08 31.09
C ALA A 104 -4.95 -3.95 30.11
N GLU A 105 -3.67 -4.18 30.44
CA GLU A 105 -2.72 -5.13 29.81
C GLU A 105 -1.68 -4.59 28.80
N MET A 106 -1.36 -3.30 28.83
CA MET A 106 -0.06 -2.80 28.29
C MET A 106 0.68 -2.00 29.36
N GLU A 107 1.14 -2.69 30.42
CA GLU A 107 1.92 -2.08 31.50
C GLU A 107 3.37 -1.67 31.12
N ASP A 108 3.82 -1.84 29.86
CA ASP A 108 5.22 -1.56 29.51
C ASP A 108 5.47 -0.87 28.17
N SER A 109 4.49 -0.14 27.62
CA SER A 109 4.76 0.79 26.51
C SER A 109 4.41 2.22 26.92
N PRO A 110 5.36 3.16 26.99
CA PRO A 110 5.05 4.53 27.36
C PRO A 110 4.24 5.15 26.24
N THR A 111 2.92 5.20 26.35
CA THR A 111 2.06 5.86 25.37
C THR A 111 2.38 7.35 25.40
N ASP A 112 3.17 7.82 24.43
CA ASP A 112 3.38 9.25 24.25
C ASP A 112 2.03 9.83 23.78
N PRO A 113 1.39 10.71 24.57
CA PRO A 113 0.10 11.29 24.21
C PRO A 113 0.15 12.08 22.89
N ASN A 114 1.36 12.43 22.40
CA ASN A 114 1.56 13.20 21.18
C ASN A 114 1.73 12.36 19.91
N HIS A 115 1.79 11.02 20.02
CA HIS A 115 1.92 10.15 18.85
C HIS A 115 0.61 9.40 18.59
N GLN A 116 0.19 9.33 17.33
CA GLN A 116 -0.92 8.51 16.87
C GLN A 116 -0.38 7.45 15.90
N PRO A 117 -0.46 6.15 16.22
CA PRO A 117 -0.07 5.13 15.27
C PRO A 117 -1.06 5.13 14.09
N VAL A 118 -0.53 5.00 12.87
CA VAL A 118 -1.33 4.85 11.66
C VAL A 118 -0.80 3.67 10.88
N SER A 119 -1.53 2.55 10.90
CA SER A 119 -1.09 1.33 10.19
C SER A 119 -1.89 1.06 8.92
N LEU A 120 -3.02 1.75 8.75
CA LEU A 120 -3.92 1.60 7.61
C LEU A 120 -4.05 2.92 6.84
N SER A 121 -3.77 2.89 5.55
CA SER A 121 -3.94 4.04 4.67
C SER A 121 -4.45 3.63 3.28
N LEU A 122 -5.21 4.51 2.65
CA LEU A 122 -5.91 4.20 1.41
C LEU A 122 -5.72 5.31 0.38
N LEU A 123 -5.31 4.93 -0.83
CA LEU A 123 -5.22 5.80 -1.99
C LEU A 123 -6.36 5.45 -2.95
N ARG A 124 -7.32 6.37 -3.13
CA ARG A 124 -8.38 6.24 -4.15
C ARG A 124 -7.84 6.73 -5.48
N LEU A 125 -7.38 5.80 -6.31
CA LEU A 125 -6.81 6.05 -7.62
C LEU A 125 -7.90 6.32 -8.65
N ARG A 126 -7.75 7.47 -9.31
CA ARG A 126 -8.42 7.81 -10.57
C ARG A 126 -7.38 8.04 -11.64
N THR A 127 -7.42 7.26 -12.70
CA THR A 127 -6.57 7.44 -13.88
C THR A 127 -7.36 8.15 -14.97
N TRP A 128 -6.72 9.11 -15.63
CA TRP A 128 -7.31 9.88 -16.74
C TRP A 128 -6.21 10.24 -17.74
N SER A 129 -6.56 10.62 -18.98
CA SER A 129 -5.59 11.03 -20.00
C SER A 129 -5.90 12.42 -20.50
N SER A 130 -4.90 13.31 -20.55
CA SER A 130 -5.00 14.61 -21.22
C SER A 130 -4.95 14.51 -22.75
N THR A 131 -4.45 13.39 -23.30
CA THR A 131 -4.35 13.15 -24.73
C THR A 131 -5.72 12.80 -25.31
N VAL A 132 -6.28 13.73 -26.09
CA VAL A 132 -7.60 13.60 -26.74
C VAL A 132 -7.61 12.44 -27.73
N GLY A 133 -8.62 11.56 -27.65
CA GLY A 133 -8.92 10.55 -28.69
C GLY A 133 -8.42 9.13 -28.43
N GLN A 134 -7.70 8.86 -27.35
CA GLN A 134 -7.37 7.47 -26.96
C GLN A 134 -8.48 6.88 -26.09
N GLN A 135 -9.02 5.74 -26.51
CA GLN A 135 -9.86 4.91 -25.64
C GLN A 135 -9.03 4.47 -24.42
N PHE A 136 -9.56 4.73 -23.23
CA PHE A 136 -8.90 4.46 -21.96
C PHE A 136 -9.03 2.97 -21.59
N GLY A 137 -7.96 2.19 -21.81
CA GLY A 137 -7.94 0.74 -21.61
C GLY A 137 -7.38 0.32 -20.24
N TYR A 138 -7.55 -0.98 -19.93
CA TYR A 138 -6.99 -1.61 -18.72
C TYR A 138 -5.47 -1.49 -18.63
N GLU A 139 -4.75 -1.67 -19.73
CA GLU A 139 -3.28 -1.56 -19.76
C GLU A 139 -2.79 -0.15 -19.38
N THR A 140 -3.48 0.89 -19.83
CA THR A 140 -3.13 2.27 -19.48
C THR A 140 -3.36 2.56 -18.00
N HIS A 141 -4.43 2.00 -17.43
CA HIS A 141 -4.67 2.07 -15.98
C HIS A 141 -3.58 1.37 -15.17
N VAL A 142 -3.18 0.17 -15.60
CA VAL A 142 -2.06 -0.61 -15.05
C VAL A 142 -0.77 0.21 -15.03
N HIS A 143 -0.46 0.93 -16.12
CA HIS A 143 0.70 1.83 -16.17
C HIS A 143 0.60 3.01 -15.21
N GLY A 144 -0.59 3.63 -15.08
CA GLY A 144 -0.83 4.71 -14.12
C GLY A 144 -0.64 4.26 -12.67
N GLU A 145 -1.20 3.11 -12.31
CA GLU A 145 -1.03 2.51 -10.99
C GLU A 145 0.45 2.14 -10.72
N ALA A 146 1.14 1.60 -11.71
CA ALA A 146 2.56 1.26 -11.61
C ALA A 146 3.45 2.49 -11.42
N ALA A 147 3.18 3.59 -12.11
CA ALA A 147 3.91 4.86 -11.94
C ALA A 147 3.71 5.48 -10.55
N LEU A 148 2.47 5.45 -10.04
CA LEU A 148 2.16 5.85 -8.67
C LEU A 148 2.90 4.98 -7.65
N THR A 149 2.87 3.67 -7.85
CA THR A 149 3.55 2.70 -6.98
C THR A 149 5.05 2.92 -6.97
N ALA A 150 5.68 3.11 -8.13
CA ALA A 150 7.11 3.38 -8.22
C ALA A 150 7.51 4.68 -7.51
N SER A 151 6.67 5.72 -7.63
CA SER A 151 6.87 6.99 -6.92
C SER A 151 6.76 6.82 -5.41
N LEU A 152 5.79 6.01 -4.96
CA LEU A 152 5.59 5.67 -3.55
C LEU A 152 6.76 4.86 -2.98
N VAL A 153 7.25 3.87 -3.71
CA VAL A 153 8.44 3.10 -3.33
C VAL A 153 9.67 4.01 -3.25
N ALA A 154 9.90 4.86 -4.24
CA ALA A 154 11.04 5.79 -4.22
C ALA A 154 10.99 6.73 -3.01
N ALA A 155 9.81 7.28 -2.69
CA ALA A 155 9.60 8.17 -1.56
C ALA A 155 9.79 7.45 -0.20
N LEU A 156 9.23 6.25 -0.05
CA LEU A 156 9.42 5.45 1.17
C LEU A 156 10.88 5.05 1.33
N ARG A 157 11.56 4.57 0.28
CA ARG A 157 12.99 4.22 0.33
C ARG A 157 13.87 5.41 0.71
N TYR A 158 13.53 6.62 0.27
CA TYR A 158 14.24 7.83 0.68
C TYR A 158 14.10 8.09 2.19
N CYS A 159 12.90 7.93 2.75
CA CYS A 159 12.64 8.17 4.17
C CYS A 159 13.12 7.02 5.07
N THR A 160 13.07 5.78 4.56
CA THR A 160 13.31 4.54 5.28
C THR A 160 14.17 3.58 4.45
N PRO A 161 15.49 3.86 4.29
CA PRO A 161 16.37 3.11 3.40
C PRO A 161 16.71 1.70 3.90
N ASP A 162 16.47 1.38 5.16
CA ASP A 162 16.73 0.05 5.71
C ASP A 162 15.48 -0.83 5.75
N ASP A 163 14.29 -0.23 5.67
CA ASP A 163 13.03 -0.95 5.81
C ASP A 163 12.67 -1.70 4.50
N ASP A 164 12.06 -2.87 4.70
CA ASP A 164 11.53 -3.74 3.66
C ASP A 164 10.14 -3.30 3.17
N ILE A 165 9.96 -3.30 1.84
CA ILE A 165 8.73 -2.91 1.17
C ILE A 165 8.24 -4.07 0.30
N PHE A 166 7.00 -4.49 0.51
CA PHE A 166 6.29 -5.37 -0.41
C PHE A 166 5.31 -4.59 -1.26
N VAL A 167 5.29 -4.88 -2.56
CA VAL A 167 4.18 -4.53 -3.45
C VAL A 167 3.42 -5.80 -3.76
N ALA A 168 2.18 -5.88 -3.29
CA ALA A 168 1.29 -7.01 -3.43
C ALA A 168 0.22 -6.70 -4.47
N THR A 169 0.13 -7.51 -5.52
CA THR A 169 -0.91 -7.36 -6.56
C THR A 169 -1.57 -8.68 -6.90
N PRO A 170 -2.88 -8.74 -7.18
CA PRO A 170 -3.53 -9.98 -7.61
C PRO A 170 -3.11 -10.44 -9.01
N HIS A 171 -2.73 -9.50 -9.90
CA HIS A 171 -2.51 -9.80 -11.32
C HIS A 171 -1.04 -9.78 -11.72
N ARG A 172 -0.64 -10.75 -12.55
CA ARG A 172 0.72 -10.83 -13.09
C ARG A 172 1.07 -9.65 -13.99
N VAL A 173 0.12 -9.16 -14.79
CA VAL A 173 0.34 -8.00 -15.66
C VAL A 173 0.69 -6.74 -14.85
N GLN A 174 0.02 -6.51 -13.72
CA GLN A 174 0.34 -5.42 -12.81
C GLN A 174 1.71 -5.59 -12.15
N ARG A 175 2.06 -6.81 -11.74
CA ARG A 175 3.38 -7.14 -11.20
C ARG A 175 4.49 -6.78 -12.17
N GLU A 176 4.38 -7.17 -13.44
CA GLU A 176 5.37 -6.86 -14.46
C GLU A 176 5.43 -5.35 -14.72
N ALA A 177 4.28 -4.67 -14.81
CA ALA A 177 4.23 -3.22 -15.01
C ALA A 177 4.94 -2.45 -13.87
N VAL A 178 4.72 -2.85 -12.61
CA VAL A 178 5.42 -2.26 -11.46
C VAL A 178 6.91 -2.53 -11.53
N LYS A 179 7.33 -3.77 -11.85
CA LYS A 179 8.76 -4.10 -12.00
C LYS A 179 9.42 -3.26 -13.09
N THR A 180 8.77 -3.09 -14.23
CA THR A 180 9.24 -2.22 -15.31
C THR A 180 9.34 -0.77 -14.85
N ALA A 181 8.35 -0.25 -14.10
CA ALA A 181 8.39 1.10 -13.56
C ALA A 181 9.53 1.28 -12.54
N LEU A 182 9.74 0.31 -11.64
CA LEU A 182 10.84 0.35 -10.66
C LEU A 182 12.23 0.22 -11.31
N ALA A 183 12.36 -0.52 -12.40
CA ALA A 183 13.62 -0.65 -13.13
C ALA A 183 14.09 0.69 -13.74
N ARG A 184 13.17 1.63 -13.98
CA ARG A 184 13.47 2.99 -14.47
C ARG A 184 14.01 3.92 -13.38
N LEU A 185 13.87 3.56 -12.10
CA LEU A 185 14.37 4.37 -11.00
C LEU A 185 15.90 4.52 -11.08
N LYS A 186 16.36 5.77 -11.16
CA LYS A 186 17.78 6.11 -11.21
C LYS A 186 18.29 6.39 -9.80
N ARG A 187 19.50 5.89 -9.47
CA ARG A 187 20.18 6.28 -8.22
C ARG A 187 20.71 7.73 -8.37
N PRO A 188 20.61 8.57 -7.33
CA PRO A 188 21.22 9.90 -7.32
C PRO A 188 22.75 9.87 -7.52
N ASP A 189 23.43 8.80 -7.06
CA ASP A 189 24.90 8.76 -6.95
C ASP A 189 25.59 7.74 -7.89
N GLN A 190 24.96 7.30 -8.99
CA GLN A 190 25.57 6.27 -9.84
C GLN A 190 26.47 6.83 -10.95
N PRO A 191 27.75 6.39 -11.04
CA PRO A 191 28.60 6.63 -12.20
C PRO A 191 27.96 6.09 -13.49
N LEU A 192 28.30 6.70 -14.62
CA LEU A 192 27.81 6.30 -15.95
C LEU A 192 28.18 4.85 -16.33
N GLU A 193 29.26 4.31 -15.77
CA GLU A 193 29.75 2.95 -16.04
C GLU A 193 28.77 1.86 -15.55
N ASP A 194 28.16 2.01 -14.37
CA ASP A 194 27.14 1.09 -13.84
C ASP A 194 25.87 1.04 -14.70
N ARG A 195 25.61 2.09 -15.49
CA ARG A 195 24.44 2.14 -16.39
C ARG A 195 24.63 1.26 -17.62
N PHE A 196 25.86 1.06 -18.07
CA PHE A 196 26.18 0.21 -19.22
C PHE A 196 26.22 -1.28 -18.85
N GLU A 197 26.63 -1.64 -17.63
CA GLU A 197 26.62 -3.04 -17.17
C GLU A 197 25.19 -3.63 -17.09
N ARG A 198 24.17 -2.80 -16.83
CA ARG A 198 22.76 -3.20 -16.81
C ARG A 198 22.16 -3.55 -18.18
N LEU A 199 22.81 -3.15 -19.27
CA LEU A 199 22.44 -3.61 -20.62
C LEU A 199 22.98 -5.01 -20.92
N GLY A 200 23.94 -5.52 -20.13
CA GLY A 200 24.67 -6.75 -20.39
C GLY A 200 24.34 -7.94 -19.48
N VAL A 201 23.99 -7.74 -18.21
CA VAL A 201 23.86 -8.86 -17.24
C VAL A 201 22.70 -8.62 -16.27
N GLY A 202 21.89 -9.66 -16.04
CA GLY A 202 20.68 -9.66 -15.20
C GLY A 202 20.92 -9.52 -13.69
N GLU A 203 21.73 -8.55 -13.25
CA GLU A 203 21.98 -8.28 -11.84
C GLU A 203 20.98 -7.30 -11.23
N GLN A 204 20.55 -7.64 -10.01
CA GLN A 204 19.52 -6.91 -9.28
C GLN A 204 19.97 -5.49 -8.93
N ASN A 205 19.12 -4.51 -9.28
CA ASN A 205 19.31 -3.12 -8.92
C ASN A 205 19.43 -2.99 -7.39
N GLY A 206 20.66 -2.80 -6.86
CA GLY A 206 20.91 -2.74 -5.41
C GLY A 206 20.08 -1.69 -4.66
N TYR A 207 19.50 -0.71 -5.35
CA TYR A 207 18.55 0.27 -4.79
C TYR A 207 17.22 -0.38 -4.35
N LEU A 208 16.87 -1.50 -4.97
CA LEU A 208 15.65 -2.27 -4.76
C LEU A 208 15.90 -3.54 -3.93
N GLN A 209 17.08 -3.71 -3.29
CA GLN A 209 17.41 -4.92 -2.53
C GLN A 209 16.37 -5.29 -1.45
N ASN A 210 15.67 -4.29 -0.89
CA ASN A 210 14.64 -4.49 0.11
C ASN A 210 13.22 -4.30 -0.44
N VAL A 211 13.04 -4.31 -1.77
CA VAL A 211 11.73 -4.15 -2.43
C VAL A 211 11.35 -5.45 -3.12
N THR A 212 10.26 -6.08 -2.67
CA THR A 212 9.71 -7.29 -3.30
C THR A 212 8.38 -6.94 -4.00
N VAL A 213 8.29 -7.24 -5.29
CA VAL A 213 7.05 -7.08 -6.07
C VAL A 213 6.58 -8.46 -6.51
N ASP A 214 5.45 -8.90 -5.98
CA ASP A 214 4.93 -10.22 -6.34
C ASP A 214 3.41 -10.32 -6.24
N THR A 215 2.88 -11.46 -6.71
CA THR A 215 1.46 -11.74 -6.54
C THR A 215 1.13 -12.06 -5.09
N VAL A 216 -0.10 -11.78 -4.67
CA VAL A 216 -0.55 -12.00 -3.28
C VAL A 216 -0.28 -13.43 -2.81
N GLU A 217 -0.50 -14.43 -3.68
CA GLU A 217 -0.27 -15.84 -3.36
C GLU A 217 1.21 -16.15 -3.09
N ARG A 218 2.13 -15.48 -3.79
CA ARG A 218 3.58 -15.68 -3.63
C ARG A 218 4.15 -15.00 -2.38
N LEU A 219 3.44 -14.02 -1.84
CA LEU A 219 3.78 -13.34 -0.58
C LEU A 219 3.18 -14.06 0.65
N GLN A 220 2.53 -15.22 0.48
CA GLN A 220 1.97 -15.95 1.61
C GLN A 220 3.10 -16.46 2.54
N GLY A 221 3.01 -16.15 3.83
CA GLY A 221 4.00 -16.56 4.84
C GLY A 221 5.20 -15.61 5.02
N SER A 222 5.32 -14.56 4.20
CA SER A 222 6.34 -13.51 4.39
C SER A 222 5.73 -12.23 4.97
N GLU A 223 6.55 -11.30 5.43
CA GLU A 223 6.12 -10.04 6.03
C GLU A 223 7.14 -8.92 5.80
N ALA A 224 6.65 -7.68 5.64
CA ALA A 224 7.46 -6.50 5.40
C ALA A 224 7.03 -5.30 6.25
N SER A 225 7.93 -4.34 6.47
CA SER A 225 7.65 -3.10 7.19
C SER A 225 6.53 -2.34 6.52
N PHE A 226 6.63 -2.15 5.20
CA PHE A 226 5.62 -1.52 4.38
C PHE A 226 5.01 -2.50 3.39
N VAL A 227 3.69 -2.43 3.21
CA VAL A 227 3.01 -3.17 2.14
C VAL A 227 2.14 -2.24 1.34
N ILE A 228 2.35 -2.23 0.03
CA ILE A 228 1.53 -1.51 -0.94
C ILE A 228 0.66 -2.54 -1.67
N CYS A 229 -0.64 -2.50 -1.43
CA CYS A 229 -1.62 -3.41 -2.01
C CYS A 229 -2.26 -2.77 -3.24
N LEU A 230 -2.22 -3.43 -4.38
CA LEU A 230 -2.75 -2.93 -5.65
C LEU A 230 -4.06 -3.64 -6.02
N PHE A 231 -5.19 -3.04 -5.69
CA PHE A 231 -6.54 -3.58 -5.91
C PHE A 231 -7.42 -2.52 -6.58
N SER A 232 -7.08 -2.14 -7.80
CA SER A 232 -7.81 -1.15 -8.59
C SER A 232 -8.26 -1.70 -9.95
N LEU A 233 -9.28 -1.05 -10.53
CA LEU A 233 -9.78 -1.29 -11.87
C LEU A 233 -10.07 0.05 -12.55
N PRO A 234 -9.98 0.13 -13.88
CA PRO A 234 -10.44 1.29 -14.62
C PRO A 234 -11.97 1.40 -14.61
N GLU A 235 -12.49 2.60 -14.84
CA GLU A 235 -13.92 2.93 -14.67
C GLU A 235 -14.90 2.08 -15.48
N LEU A 236 -14.48 1.64 -16.66
CA LEU A 236 -15.32 0.88 -17.59
C LEU A 236 -15.09 -0.64 -17.50
N HIS A 237 -14.26 -1.13 -16.56
CA HIS A 237 -14.03 -2.57 -16.37
C HIS A 237 -14.63 -3.04 -15.05
N SER A 238 -15.66 -3.87 -15.17
CA SER A 238 -16.25 -4.62 -14.04
C SER A 238 -15.94 -6.11 -14.09
N ALA A 239 -15.37 -6.59 -15.21
CA ALA A 239 -14.81 -7.92 -15.29
C ALA A 239 -13.71 -8.05 -14.22
N ASP A 240 -13.62 -9.21 -13.59
CA ASP A 240 -12.60 -9.54 -12.57
C ASP A 240 -12.82 -9.01 -11.13
N LEU A 241 -13.91 -8.28 -10.84
CA LEU A 241 -14.21 -7.83 -9.48
C LEU A 241 -14.31 -8.99 -8.46
N GLY A 242 -14.88 -10.13 -8.87
CA GLY A 242 -14.97 -11.32 -8.03
C GLY A 242 -13.62 -11.89 -7.62
N PHE A 243 -12.63 -11.83 -8.52
CA PHE A 243 -11.27 -12.28 -8.26
C PHE A 243 -10.52 -11.31 -7.34
N LEU A 244 -10.62 -10.00 -7.61
CA LEU A 244 -10.00 -8.94 -6.80
C LEU A 244 -10.56 -8.89 -5.38
N LEU A 245 -11.88 -8.98 -5.24
CA LEU A 245 -12.58 -8.97 -3.96
C LEU A 245 -12.60 -10.35 -3.28
N GLY A 246 -11.65 -11.23 -3.63
CA GLY A 246 -11.43 -12.47 -2.89
C GLY A 246 -10.94 -12.18 -1.47
N ARG A 247 -11.77 -12.46 -0.45
CA ARG A 247 -11.45 -12.18 0.96
C ARG A 247 -10.07 -12.70 1.39
N ARG A 248 -9.72 -13.92 0.96
CA ARG A 248 -8.42 -14.52 1.27
C ARG A 248 -7.26 -13.68 0.73
N ARG A 249 -7.37 -13.15 -0.49
CA ARG A 249 -6.32 -12.32 -1.10
C ARG A 249 -6.16 -10.99 -0.38
N LEU A 250 -7.28 -10.30 -0.12
CA LEU A 250 -7.26 -9.05 0.65
C LEU A 250 -6.59 -9.26 2.01
N ASN A 251 -6.99 -10.31 2.73
CA ASN A 251 -6.43 -10.61 4.03
C ASN A 251 -4.94 -10.95 3.96
N VAL A 252 -4.52 -11.82 3.04
CA VAL A 252 -3.10 -12.16 2.85
C VAL A 252 -2.32 -10.88 2.56
N ALA A 253 -2.74 -10.06 1.59
CA ALA A 253 -2.05 -8.84 1.22
C ALA A 253 -1.91 -7.85 2.39
N ILE A 254 -3.01 -7.52 3.07
CA ILE A 254 -3.03 -6.52 4.16
C ILE A 254 -2.20 -6.99 5.37
N SER A 255 -2.33 -8.26 5.73
CA SER A 255 -1.65 -8.84 6.91
C SER A 255 -0.15 -9.07 6.73
N ARG A 256 0.43 -8.82 5.55
CA ARG A 256 1.91 -8.86 5.40
C ARG A 256 2.59 -7.65 6.03
N ALA A 257 1.85 -6.59 6.37
CA ALA A 257 2.41 -5.35 6.89
C ALA A 257 2.76 -5.47 8.37
N LYS A 258 3.93 -4.95 8.75
CA LYS A 258 4.33 -4.79 10.16
C LYS A 258 4.06 -3.37 10.66
N THR A 259 4.29 -2.39 9.79
CA THR A 259 4.33 -0.97 10.16
C THR A 259 3.19 -0.20 9.51
N LEU A 260 3.08 -0.23 8.18
CA LEU A 260 2.07 0.53 7.43
C LEU A 260 1.63 -0.26 6.19
N CYS A 261 0.31 -0.44 6.07
CA CYS A 261 -0.34 -0.94 4.87
C CYS A 261 -0.93 0.24 4.08
N ILE A 262 -0.60 0.32 2.79
CA ILE A 262 -1.12 1.31 1.85
C ILE A 262 -1.91 0.57 0.79
N LEU A 263 -3.24 0.70 0.81
CA LEU A 263 -4.11 0.13 -0.22
C LEU A 263 -4.36 1.13 -1.33
N ILE A 264 -3.90 0.84 -2.54
CA ILE A 264 -4.27 1.55 -3.75
C ILE A 264 -5.48 0.84 -4.35
N THR A 265 -6.58 1.58 -4.49
CA THR A 265 -7.85 1.03 -5.01
C THR A 265 -8.61 2.08 -5.81
N SER A 266 -9.64 1.66 -6.53
CA SER A 266 -10.46 2.53 -7.39
C SER A 266 -11.90 2.62 -6.88
N THR A 267 -12.63 3.64 -7.31
CA THR A 267 -14.06 3.79 -6.97
C THR A 267 -14.87 2.56 -7.41
N GLN A 268 -14.49 1.89 -8.49
CA GLN A 268 -15.17 0.72 -9.03
C GLN A 268 -15.07 -0.49 -8.09
N VAL A 269 -13.96 -0.60 -7.36
CA VAL A 269 -13.73 -1.67 -6.38
C VAL A 269 -14.38 -1.30 -5.02
N LEU A 270 -14.42 -0.01 -4.66
CA LEU A 270 -15.07 0.48 -3.43
C LEU A 270 -16.59 0.57 -3.53
N CYS A 271 -17.12 0.76 -4.73
CA CYS A 271 -18.55 0.87 -5.04
C CYS A 271 -18.90 -0.02 -6.25
N PRO A 272 -18.75 -1.36 -6.12
CA PRO A 272 -19.06 -2.29 -7.21
C PRO A 272 -20.57 -2.36 -7.49
N PRO A 273 -20.98 -2.79 -8.70
CA PRO A 273 -22.39 -2.98 -9.01
C PRO A 273 -22.99 -4.13 -8.17
N VAL A 274 -24.30 -4.06 -7.92
CA VAL A 274 -25.02 -5.00 -7.04
C VAL A 274 -24.87 -6.46 -7.46
N SER A 275 -24.68 -6.72 -8.77
CA SER A 275 -24.46 -8.06 -9.32
C SER A 275 -23.25 -8.78 -8.72
N VAL A 276 -22.25 -8.05 -8.23
CA VAL A 276 -21.05 -8.61 -7.57
C VAL A 276 -21.40 -9.32 -6.25
N PHE A 277 -22.52 -8.95 -5.61
CA PHE A 277 -22.99 -9.56 -4.37
C PHE A 277 -23.80 -10.85 -4.57
N ALA A 278 -24.04 -11.27 -5.81
CA ALA A 278 -24.64 -12.57 -6.08
C ALA A 278 -23.73 -13.73 -5.60
N ASN A 279 -22.42 -13.49 -5.50
CA ASN A 279 -21.47 -14.41 -4.89
C ASN A 279 -21.18 -14.00 -3.44
N GLU A 280 -21.55 -14.89 -2.50
CA GLU A 280 -21.35 -14.67 -1.06
C GLU A 280 -19.88 -14.49 -0.68
N GLU A 281 -18.95 -15.20 -1.32
CA GLU A 281 -17.51 -15.08 -1.05
C GLU A 281 -17.01 -13.67 -1.42
N THR A 282 -17.43 -13.17 -2.58
CA THR A 282 -17.13 -11.82 -3.04
C THR A 282 -17.77 -10.77 -2.13
N GLY A 283 -19.00 -11.00 -1.66
CA GLY A 283 -19.65 -10.13 -0.67
C GLY A 283 -18.89 -10.05 0.66
N LYS A 284 -18.37 -11.18 1.16
CA LYS A 284 -17.52 -11.20 2.37
C LYS A 284 -16.20 -10.46 2.16
N GLY A 285 -15.59 -10.57 0.98
CA GLY A 285 -14.38 -9.83 0.67
C GLY A 285 -14.63 -8.32 0.52
N TYR A 286 -15.75 -7.93 -0.08
CA TYR A 286 -16.18 -6.53 -0.12
C TYR A 286 -16.42 -5.95 1.28
N ALA A 287 -17.13 -6.68 2.16
CA ALA A 287 -17.35 -6.24 3.53
C ALA A 287 -16.00 -6.02 4.27
N PHE A 288 -15.03 -6.89 4.04
CA PHE A 288 -13.68 -6.73 4.60
C PHE A 288 -12.94 -5.50 4.03
N LEU A 289 -13.05 -5.25 2.72
CA LEU A 289 -12.53 -4.03 2.09
C LEU A 289 -13.18 -2.76 2.65
N LYS A 290 -14.51 -2.77 2.87
CA LYS A 290 -15.22 -1.63 3.46
C LYS A 290 -14.78 -1.36 4.89
N ALA A 291 -14.58 -2.42 5.68
CA ALA A 291 -14.01 -2.28 7.02
C ALA A 291 -12.58 -1.71 7.00
N TYR A 292 -11.80 -1.97 5.94
CA TYR A 292 -10.49 -1.34 5.74
C TYR A 292 -10.66 0.15 5.43
N GLU A 293 -11.51 0.49 4.46
CA GLU A 293 -11.78 1.88 4.06
C GLU A 293 -12.26 2.73 5.24
N ASP A 294 -13.15 2.20 6.07
CA ASP A 294 -13.70 2.92 7.22
C ASP A 294 -12.66 3.18 8.32
N ARG A 295 -11.56 2.42 8.36
CA ARG A 295 -10.47 2.57 9.35
C ARG A 295 -9.22 3.26 8.79
N ALA A 296 -9.06 3.31 7.48
CA ALA A 296 -7.88 3.87 6.85
C ALA A 296 -7.95 5.40 6.74
N TRP A 297 -6.82 6.07 6.96
CA TRP A 297 -6.65 7.44 6.49
C TRP A 297 -6.60 7.43 4.97
N SER A 298 -7.41 8.27 4.32
CA SER A 298 -7.61 8.15 2.88
C SER A 298 -7.30 9.43 2.10
N TYR A 299 -6.81 9.25 0.88
CA TYR A 299 -6.44 10.34 -0.02
C TYR A 299 -6.85 10.01 -1.45
N ASP A 300 -7.42 10.98 -2.15
CA ASP A 300 -7.84 10.80 -3.53
C ASP A 300 -6.69 11.23 -4.44
N VAL A 301 -6.24 10.32 -5.31
CA VAL A 301 -5.10 10.53 -6.19
C VAL A 301 -5.55 10.43 -7.64
N SER A 302 -5.23 11.46 -8.43
CA SER A 302 -5.49 11.48 -9.86
C SER A 302 -4.18 11.42 -10.64
N VAL A 303 -4.07 10.45 -11.55
CA VAL A 303 -2.88 10.24 -12.39
C VAL A 303 -3.24 10.49 -13.86
N ASP A 304 -2.56 11.47 -14.47
CA ASP A 304 -2.62 11.69 -15.92
C ASP A 304 -1.70 10.71 -16.62
N VAL A 305 -2.27 9.64 -17.18
CA VAL A 305 -1.53 8.62 -17.90
C VAL A 305 -1.00 9.10 -19.26
N GLY A 306 -1.59 10.16 -19.83
CA GLY A 306 -1.12 10.74 -21.10
C GLY A 306 0.20 11.49 -20.94
N ALA A 307 0.56 11.83 -19.70
CA ALA A 307 1.79 12.55 -19.34
C ALA A 307 2.87 11.65 -18.69
N LEU A 308 2.68 10.32 -18.69
CA LEU A 308 3.61 9.33 -18.11
C LEU A 308 4.70 8.86 -19.06
#